data_AF-A0A425VYK1-F1
#
_entry.id   AF-A0A425VYK1-F1
#
_cell.length_a   1.000
_cell.length_b   1.000
_cell.length_c   1.000
_cell.angle_alpha   90.00
_cell.angle_beta   90.00
_cell.angle_gamma   90.00
#
_symmetry.space_group_name_H-M   'P 1'
#
loop_
_entity.id
_entity.type
_entity.pdbx_description
1 polymer ?
#
loop_
_entity_poly.entity_id
_entity_poly.type
_entity_poly.pdbx_seq_one_letter_code
_entity_poly.pdbx_strand_id
1 'polypeptide(L)' 'MEVVTADGARWIKTLLRRRCPNARWVMDPFHVVQGITDTLDEVRCK' A
#
# COMPACT_ATOMS: atom_id res chain seq x y z
N MET A 1 18.60 -7.36 0.33
CA MET A 1 17.74 -6.25 -0.13
C MET A 1 16.69 -6.04 0.94
N GLU A 2 16.68 -4.91 1.63
CA GLU A 2 15.65 -4.61 2.65
C GLU A 2 14.39 -4.10 1.97
N VAL A 3 13.23 -4.60 2.41
CA VAL A 3 11.92 -4.26 1.87
C VAL A 3 11.05 -3.75 3.01
N VAL A 4 10.36 -2.64 2.80
CA VAL A 4 9.30 -2.17 3.68
C VAL A 4 7.98 -2.30 2.94
N THR A 5 7.06 -3.05 3.51
CA THR A 5 5.70 -3.17 3.01
C THR A 5 4.79 -2.19 3.74
N ALA A 6 4.00 -1.41 3.02
CA ALA A 6 3.07 -0.45 3.59
C ALA A 6 1.96 -0.08 2.59
N ASP A 7 0.95 0.66 3.05
CA ASP A 7 -0.11 1.18 2.19
C ASP A 7 0.44 2.15 1.11
N GLY A 8 -0.36 2.36 0.06
CA GLY A 8 -0.03 3.16 -1.12
C GLY A 8 -0.03 4.68 -0.92
N ALA A 9 -0.28 5.19 0.28
CA ALA A 9 -0.43 6.61 0.52
C ALA A 9 0.88 7.38 0.32
N ARG A 10 0.73 8.56 -0.29
CA ARG A 10 1.87 9.42 -0.67
C ARG A 10 2.71 9.87 0.53
N TRP A 11 2.09 10.02 1.70
CA TRP A 11 2.78 10.43 2.91
C TRP A 11 3.71 9.34 3.44
N ILE A 12 3.35 8.05 3.28
CA ILE A 12 4.20 6.90 3.62
C ILE A 12 5.47 6.90 2.79
N LYS A 13 5.35 7.09 1.47
CA LYS A 13 6.53 7.22 0.59
C LYS A 13 7.50 8.28 1.09
N THR A 14 6.99 9.42 1.54
CA THR A 14 7.81 10.52 2.06
C THR A 14 8.49 10.14 3.37
N LEU A 15 7.78 9.47 4.27
CA LEU A 15 8.33 8.98 5.55
C LEU A 15 9.41 7.92 5.32
N LEU A 16 9.17 6.94 4.44
CA LEU A 16 10.11 5.85 4.13
C LEU A 16 11.40 6.39 3.52
N ARG A 17 11.33 7.38 2.63
CA ARG A 17 12.53 8.04 2.09
C ARG A 17 13.39 8.71 3.18
N ARG A 18 12.79 9.10 4.32
CA ARG A 18 13.52 9.72 5.44
C ARG A 18 14.03 8.69 6.45
N ARG A 19 13.25 7.65 6.74
CA ARG A 19 13.54 6.66 7.81
C ARG A 19 14.27 5.42 7.31
N CYS A 20 13.97 4.98 6.08
CA CYS A 20 14.50 3.75 5.49
C CYS A 20 14.94 4.03 4.03
N PRO A 21 15.91 4.94 3.80
CA PRO A 21 16.27 5.40 2.45
C PRO A 21 16.79 4.29 1.52
N ASN A 22 17.33 3.21 2.11
CA ASN A 22 17.88 2.06 1.38
C ASN A 22 16.87 0.93 1.16
N ALA A 23 15.68 1.02 1.76
CA ALA A 23 14.66 -0.01 1.63
C ALA A 23 13.80 0.21 0.39
N ARG A 24 13.45 -0.89 -0.29
CA ARG A 24 12.44 -0.86 -1.35
C ARG A 24 11.06 -0.77 -0.71
N TRP A 25 10.28 0.24 -1.06
CA TRP A 25 8.88 0.33 -0.70
C TRP A 25 8.03 -0.55 -1.64
N VAL A 26 7.21 -1.41 -1.05
CA VAL A 26 6.29 -2.32 -1.75
C VAL A 26 4.91 -2.20 -1.11
N MET A 27 3.84 -2.25 -1.90
CA MET A 27 2.48 -2.31 -1.37
C MET A 27 2.24 -3.68 -0.77
N ASP A 28 1.76 -3.77 0.47
CA ASP A 28 1.44 -5.06 1.06
C ASP A 28 0.20 -5.71 0.41
N PRO A 29 0.09 -7.05 0.44
CA PRO A 29 -1.03 -7.75 -0.19
C PRO A 29 -2.40 -7.43 0.44
N PHE A 30 -2.45 -7.06 1.73
CA PHE A 30 -3.74 -6.86 2.39
C PHE A 30 -4.40 -5.56 1.94
N HIS A 31 -3.66 -4.46 1.75
CA HIS A 31 -4.21 -3.24 1.15
C HIS A 31 -4.66 -3.46 -0.30
N VAL A 32 -3.97 -4.31 -1.07
CA VAL A 32 -4.38 -4.67 -2.43
C VAL A 32 -5.71 -5.43 -2.41
N VAL A 33 -5.82 -6.47 -1.59
CA VAL A 33 -7.04 -7.29 -1.49
C VAL A 33 -8.20 -6.46 -0.95
N GLN A 34 -7.97 -5.62 0.05
CA GLN A 34 -8.99 -4.73 0.60
C GLN A 34 -9.49 -3.75 -0.48
N GLY A 35 -8.59 -3.05 -1.18
CA GLY A 35 -9.00 -2.09 -2.21
C GLY A 35 -9.80 -2.73 -3.36
N ILE A 36 -9.43 -3.95 -3.76
CA ILE A 36 -10.22 -4.71 -4.75
C ILE A 36 -11.58 -5.11 -4.18
N THR A 37 -11.65 -5.55 -2.93
CA THR A 37 -12.90 -5.94 -2.27
C THR A 37 -13.85 -4.76 -2.15
N ASP A 38 -13.35 -3.61 -1.69
CA ASP A 38 -14.13 -2.36 -1.57
C ASP A 38 -14.67 -1.94 -2.94
N THR A 39 -13.84 -2.00 -3.99
CA THR A 39 -14.25 -1.70 -5.37
C THR A 39 -15.34 -2.65 -5.89
N LEU A 40 -15.22 -3.94 -5.56
CA LEU A 40 -16.23 -4.94 -5.92
C LEU A 40 -17.55 -4.70 -5.18
N ASP A 41 -17.50 -4.29 -3.92
CA ASP A 41 -18.71 -4.04 -3.13
C ASP A 41 -19.48 -2.82 -3.64
N GLU A 42 -18.81 -1.79 -4.19
CA GLU A 42 -19.46 -0.64 -4.84
C GLU A 42 -20.33 -1.04 -6.04
N VAL A 43 -20.02 -2.16 -6.72
CA VAL A 43 -20.79 -2.64 -7.88
C VAL A 43 -21.71 -3.82 -7.55
N ARG A 44 -21.54 -4.50 -6.41
CA ARG A 44 -22.41 -5.61 -5.96
C ARG A 44 -23.79 -5.15 -5.49
N CYS A 45 -23.91 -3.92 -5.02
CA CYS A 45 -25.19 -3.33 -4.61
C CYS A 45 -25.91 -2.56 -5.73
N LYS A 46 -25.47 -2.71 -6.99
CA LYS A 46 -26.18 -2.25 -8.20
C LYS A 46 -26.88 -3.40 -8.91
#